data_AF-A0A2D5HMK7-F1
#
_entry.id   AF-A0A2D5HMK7-F1
#
_cell.length_a   1.000
_cell.length_b   1.000
_cell.length_c   1.000
_cell.angle_alpha   90.00
_cell.angle_beta   90.00
_cell.angle_gamma   90.00
#
_symmetry.space_group_name_H-M   'P 1'
#
loop_
_entity.id
_entity.type
_entity.pdbx_description
1 polymer ?
#
loop_
_entity_poly.entity_id
_entity_poly.type
_entity_poly.pdbx_seq_one_letter_code
_entity_poly.pdbx_strand_id
1 'polypeptide(L)'
;MTPFGLKLRTLRKNKNISTTELAKVLKVSTAYLSMLENGRRGKPPNGMVELVCAYFGLIWDDSEELKNAANISDTNAQINTTSLGINATTLTNVLKNNIKWLKDDELIELSKIILSMAHKNQK
;
A
#
# COMPACT_ATOMS: atom_id res chain seq x y z
N MET A 1 -4.47 -8.42 -1.62
CA MET A 1 -3.06 -8.24 -1.19
C MET A 1 -2.68 -6.79 -1.41
N THR A 2 -1.82 -6.18 -0.61
CA THR A 2 -1.42 -4.78 -0.78
C THR A 2 -0.22 -4.66 -1.73
N PRO A 3 0.00 -3.51 -2.39
CA PRO A 3 1.19 -3.31 -3.24
C PRO A 3 2.51 -3.64 -2.53
N PHE A 4 2.69 -3.17 -1.30
CA PHE A 4 3.88 -3.44 -0.49
C PHE A 4 4.01 -4.92 -0.13
N GLY A 5 2.93 -5.56 0.34
CA GLY A 5 2.94 -6.98 0.70
C GLY A 5 3.30 -7.87 -0.49
N LEU A 6 2.78 -7.54 -1.68
CA LEU A 6 3.13 -8.22 -2.93
C LEU A 6 4.62 -8.04 -3.26
N LYS A 7 5.14 -6.80 -3.29
CA LYS A 7 6.54 -6.53 -3.62
C LYS A 7 7.48 -7.23 -2.63
N LEU A 8 7.20 -7.17 -1.33
CA LEU A 8 7.99 -7.84 -0.28
C LEU A 8 8.00 -9.36 -0.46
N ARG A 9 6.84 -9.97 -0.72
CA ARG A 9 6.72 -11.40 -0.97
C ARG A 9 7.49 -11.83 -2.22
N THR A 10 7.47 -11.01 -3.27
CA THR A 10 8.24 -11.26 -4.50
C THR A 10 9.73 -11.20 -4.23
N LEU A 11 10.23 -10.15 -3.57
CA LEU A 11 11.64 -10.03 -3.17
C LEU A 11 12.10 -11.25 -2.35
N ARG A 12 11.29 -11.65 -1.36
CA ARG A 12 11.57 -12.82 -0.53
C ARG A 12 11.68 -14.10 -1.33
N LYS A 13 10.72 -14.36 -2.23
CA LYS A 13 10.71 -15.54 -3.09
C LYS A 13 11.89 -15.55 -4.06
N ASN A 14 12.24 -14.40 -4.65
CA ASN A 14 13.37 -14.29 -5.57
C ASN A 14 14.71 -14.57 -4.86
N LYS A 15 14.84 -14.19 -3.58
CA LYS A 15 16.00 -14.52 -2.74
C LYS A 15 15.95 -15.96 -2.18
N ASN A 16 14.89 -16.71 -2.47
CA ASN A 16 14.66 -18.09 -2.02
C ASN A 16 14.78 -18.30 -0.51
N ILE A 17 14.27 -17.34 0.29
CA ILE A 17 14.25 -17.45 1.75
C ILE A 17 12.83 -17.67 2.28
N SER A 18 12.74 -18.34 3.41
CA SER A 18 11.49 -18.57 4.13
C SER A 18 10.96 -17.26 4.75
N THR A 19 9.65 -17.22 5.01
CA THR A 19 9.04 -16.11 5.77
C THR A 19 9.68 -15.98 7.16
N THR A 20 10.03 -17.10 7.80
CA THR A 20 10.69 -17.09 9.13
C THR A 20 12.07 -16.42 9.08
N GLU A 21 12.87 -16.67 8.04
CA GLU A 21 14.18 -16.02 7.89
C GLU A 21 14.05 -14.53 7.66
N LEU A 22 13.16 -14.10 6.74
CA LEU A 22 12.96 -12.68 6.51
C LEU A 22 12.41 -11.97 7.76
N ALA A 23 11.52 -12.62 8.52
CA ALA A 23 10.98 -12.06 9.75
C ALA A 23 12.08 -11.79 10.79
N LYS A 24 13.06 -12.72 10.93
CA LYS A 24 14.22 -12.53 11.80
C LYS A 24 15.08 -11.33 11.36
N VAL A 25 15.36 -11.23 10.06
CA VAL A 25 16.12 -10.10 9.49
C VAL A 25 15.44 -8.77 9.76
N LEU A 26 14.14 -8.69 9.52
CA LEU A 26 13.35 -7.47 9.71
C LEU A 26 12.97 -7.24 11.19
N LYS A 27 13.42 -8.10 12.11
CA LYS A 27 13.16 -8.03 13.56
C LYS A 27 11.66 -7.94 13.90
N VAL A 28 10.84 -8.71 13.18
CA VAL A 28 9.40 -8.83 13.42
C VAL A 28 8.98 -10.28 13.63
N SER A 29 7.77 -10.50 14.12
CA SER A 29 7.25 -11.86 14.23
C SER A 29 6.93 -12.45 12.85
N THR A 30 7.09 -13.76 12.70
CA THR A 30 6.70 -14.49 11.47
C THR A 30 5.21 -14.29 11.14
N ALA A 31 4.37 -14.23 12.18
CA ALA A 31 2.94 -13.95 12.03
C ALA A 31 2.69 -12.55 11.46
N TYR A 32 3.40 -11.52 11.95
CA TYR A 32 3.29 -10.17 11.42
C TYR A 32 3.71 -10.10 9.95
N LEU A 33 4.87 -10.68 9.62
CA LEU A 33 5.35 -10.69 8.24
C LEU A 33 4.37 -11.43 7.31
N SER A 34 3.81 -12.55 7.76
CA SER A 34 2.76 -13.25 7.00
C SER A 34 1.50 -12.40 6.78
N MET A 35 1.03 -11.69 7.80
CA MET A 35 -0.10 -10.76 7.63
C MET A 35 0.22 -9.64 6.64
N LEU A 36 1.45 -9.13 6.67
CA LEU A 36 1.93 -8.07 5.77
C LEU A 36 2.01 -8.57 4.32
N GLU A 37 2.66 -9.71 4.08
CA GLU A 37 2.76 -10.31 2.74
C GLU A 37 1.40 -10.68 2.14
N ASN A 38 0.41 -11.03 2.96
CA ASN A 38 -0.94 -11.33 2.49
C ASN A 38 -1.85 -10.09 2.41
N GLY A 39 -1.36 -8.90 2.76
CA GLY A 39 -2.13 -7.65 2.72
C GLY A 39 -3.19 -7.51 3.82
N ARG A 40 -3.10 -8.29 4.90
CA ARG A 40 -3.89 -8.08 6.12
C ARG A 40 -3.33 -6.95 6.98
N ARG A 41 -2.04 -6.65 6.82
CA ARG A 41 -1.41 -5.41 7.29
C ARG A 41 -1.03 -4.59 6.07
N GLY A 42 -1.40 -3.32 6.10
CA GLY A 42 -1.22 -2.42 4.98
C GLY A 42 0.09 -1.68 5.00
N LYS A 43 0.15 -0.65 5.84
CA LYS A 43 1.33 0.20 6.00
C LYS A 43 2.39 -0.51 6.85
N PRO A 44 3.64 -0.66 6.36
CA PRO A 44 4.72 -1.18 7.18
C PRO A 44 5.10 -0.17 8.29
N PRO A 45 5.72 -0.61 9.40
CA PRO A 45 6.18 0.29 10.45
C PRO A 45 7.32 1.18 9.93
N ASN A 46 7.50 2.34 10.56
CA ASN A 46 8.61 3.24 10.25
C ASN A 46 9.95 2.49 10.31
N GLY A 47 10.86 2.75 9.37
CA GLY A 47 12.17 2.09 9.30
C GLY A 47 12.16 0.74 8.59
N MET A 48 11.00 0.08 8.42
CA MET A 48 10.95 -1.23 7.76
C MET A 48 11.29 -1.15 6.27
N VAL A 49 10.86 -0.09 5.58
CA VAL A 49 11.15 0.07 4.15
C VAL A 49 12.65 0.19 3.93
N GLU A 50 13.33 0.94 4.79
CA GLU A 50 14.79 1.13 4.78
C GLU A 50 15.51 -0.19 5.06
N LEU A 51 15.04 -0.98 6.04
CA LEU A 51 15.59 -2.32 6.34
C LEU A 51 15.41 -3.29 5.16
N VAL A 52 14.26 -3.26 4.49
CA VAL A 52 14.01 -4.08 3.29
C VAL A 52 14.94 -3.64 2.17
N CYS A 53 15.08 -2.33 1.91
CA CYS A 53 16.01 -1.82 0.90
C CYS A 53 17.44 -2.28 1.18
N ALA A 54 17.92 -2.12 2.41
CA ALA A 54 19.26 -2.53 2.82
C ALA A 54 19.48 -4.05 2.67
N TYR A 55 18.51 -4.87 3.08
CA TYR A 55 18.66 -6.33 3.04
C TYR A 55 18.60 -6.91 1.63
N PHE A 56 17.81 -6.31 0.73
CA PHE A 56 17.69 -6.75 -0.66
C PHE A 56 18.62 -5.98 -1.62
N GLY A 57 19.38 -4.98 -1.13
CA GLY A 57 20.27 -4.18 -1.96
C GLY A 57 19.54 -3.28 -2.95
N LEU A 58 18.33 -2.84 -2.63
CA LEU A 58 17.52 -1.97 -3.49
C LEU A 58 18.09 -0.55 -3.47
N ILE A 59 18.32 0.01 -4.66
CA ILE A 59 18.91 1.34 -4.86
C ILE A 59 18.06 2.15 -5.83
N TRP A 60 18.20 3.48 -5.81
CA TRP A 60 17.54 4.40 -6.74
C TRP A 60 16.06 4.06 -6.94
N ASP A 61 15.67 3.75 -8.19
CA ASP A 61 14.29 3.49 -8.61
C ASP A 61 13.64 2.34 -7.84
N ASP A 62 14.37 1.28 -7.51
CA ASP A 62 13.81 0.14 -6.75
C ASP A 62 13.43 0.56 -5.32
N SER A 63 14.23 1.44 -4.71
CA SER A 63 13.94 1.97 -3.38
C SER A 63 12.74 2.91 -3.42
N GLU A 64 12.66 3.78 -4.44
CA GLU A 64 11.52 4.67 -4.64
C GLU A 64 10.23 3.90 -4.92
N GLU A 65 10.30 2.87 -5.76
CA GLU A 65 9.16 2.01 -6.05
C GLU A 65 8.66 1.31 -4.78
N LEU A 66 9.58 0.79 -3.95
CA LEU A 66 9.21 0.14 -2.69
C LEU A 66 8.60 1.14 -1.69
N LYS A 67 9.15 2.35 -1.59
CA LYS A 67 8.60 3.43 -0.76
C LYS A 67 7.21 3.84 -1.23
N ASN A 68 7.01 3.99 -2.53
CA ASN A 68 5.71 4.31 -3.09
C ASN A 68 4.71 3.18 -2.80
N ALA A 69 5.09 1.93 -3.01
CA ALA A 69 4.27 0.77 -2.69
C ALA A 69 3.87 0.75 -1.21
N ALA A 70 4.79 1.08 -0.29
CA ALA A 70 4.50 1.21 1.13
C ALA A 70 3.48 2.32 1.42
N ASN A 71 3.62 3.48 0.78
CA ASN A 71 2.73 4.63 0.97
C ASN A 71 1.29 4.36 0.53
N ILE A 72 1.09 3.64 -0.57
CA ILE A 72 -0.25 3.32 -1.09
C ILE A 72 -0.83 2.02 -0.52
N SER A 73 -0.19 1.40 0.46
CA SER A 73 -0.63 0.12 1.02
C SER A 73 -1.50 0.24 2.26
N ASP A 74 -1.88 1.44 2.72
CA ASP A 74 -2.71 1.58 3.92
C ASP A 74 -4.10 0.93 3.75
N THR A 75 -4.30 -0.22 4.40
CA THR A 75 -5.54 -1.00 4.37
C THR A 75 -6.67 -0.39 5.18
N ASN A 76 -6.39 0.62 6.00
CA ASN A 76 -7.36 1.29 6.85
C ASN A 76 -7.34 2.82 6.64
N ALA A 77 -7.07 3.24 5.40
CA ALA A 77 -7.06 4.65 5.04
C ALA A 77 -8.38 5.34 5.41
N GLN A 78 -8.28 6.45 6.15
CA GLN A 78 -9.42 7.27 6.55
C GLN A 78 -9.37 8.61 5.82
N ILE A 79 -10.53 9.03 5.30
CA ILE A 79 -10.70 10.35 4.69
C ILE A 79 -11.45 11.22 5.70
N ASN A 80 -10.76 12.23 6.25
CA ASN A 80 -11.39 13.23 7.10
C ASN A 80 -12.02 14.32 6.21
N THR A 81 -13.34 14.45 6.25
CA THR A 81 -14.08 15.42 5.43
C THR A 81 -14.48 16.69 6.18
N THR A 82 -14.00 16.89 7.42
CA THR A 82 -14.19 18.14 8.15
C THR A 82 -13.72 19.32 7.31
N SER A 83 -14.59 20.32 7.14
CA SER A 83 -14.33 21.54 6.36
C SER A 83 -14.11 21.33 4.85
N LEU A 84 -14.37 20.14 4.28
CA LEU A 84 -14.28 19.88 2.83
C LEU A 84 -15.62 20.07 2.07
N GLY A 85 -16.68 20.43 2.78
CA GLY A 85 -18.02 20.68 2.21
C GLY A 85 -18.88 19.44 2.02
N ILE A 86 -20.14 19.65 1.64
CA ILE A 86 -21.15 18.60 1.55
C ILE A 86 -20.81 17.54 0.51
N ASN A 87 -20.33 17.96 -0.67
CA ASN A 87 -20.03 17.05 -1.78
C ASN A 87 -18.87 16.09 -1.45
N ALA A 88 -17.84 16.56 -0.75
CA ALA A 88 -16.72 15.70 -0.32
C ALA A 88 -17.18 14.63 0.68
N THR A 89 -18.04 15.01 1.62
CA THR A 89 -18.61 14.08 2.61
C THR A 89 -19.52 13.04 1.94
N THR A 90 -20.40 13.48 1.02
CA THR A 90 -21.27 12.59 0.26
C THR A 90 -20.48 11.60 -0.58
N LEU A 91 -19.51 12.05 -1.37
CA LEU A 91 -18.68 11.19 -2.20
C LEU A 91 -17.91 10.16 -1.37
N THR A 92 -17.33 10.58 -0.24
CA THR A 92 -16.61 9.69 0.68
C THR A 92 -17.51 8.57 1.19
N ASN A 93 -18.75 8.87 1.56
CA ASN A 93 -19.70 7.87 2.03
C ASN A 93 -20.19 6.94 0.91
N VAL A 94 -20.43 7.48 -0.29
CA VAL A 94 -20.76 6.67 -1.48
C VAL A 94 -19.65 5.66 -1.75
N LEU A 95 -18.39 6.11 -1.77
CA LEU A 95 -17.25 5.22 -1.98
C LEU A 95 -17.16 4.17 -0.86
N LYS A 96 -17.20 4.59 0.41
CA LYS A 96 -17.10 3.71 1.58
C LYS A 96 -18.14 2.57 1.56
N ASN A 97 -19.38 2.86 1.17
CA ASN A 97 -20.46 1.88 1.20
C ASN A 97 -20.43 0.89 0.02
N ASN A 98 -19.83 1.30 -1.11
CA ASN A 98 -19.93 0.55 -2.38
C ASN A 98 -18.61 -0.06 -2.86
N ILE A 99 -17.45 0.38 -2.35
CA ILE A 99 -16.12 -0.02 -2.86
C ILE A 99 -15.91 -1.54 -2.92
N LYS A 100 -16.48 -2.31 -1.98
CA LYS A 100 -16.36 -3.77 -1.93
C LYS A 100 -17.06 -4.52 -3.08
N TRP A 101 -17.91 -3.83 -3.84
CA TRP A 101 -18.68 -4.40 -4.94
C TRP A 101 -18.10 -4.04 -6.32
N LEU A 102 -17.09 -3.16 -6.35
CA LEU A 102 -16.42 -2.76 -7.57
C LEU A 102 -15.42 -3.84 -8.00
N LYS A 103 -15.32 -4.05 -9.30
CA LYS A 103 -14.30 -4.93 -9.91
C LYS A 103 -12.97 -4.20 -10.06
N ASP A 104 -11.90 -4.97 -10.25
CA ASP A 104 -10.54 -4.43 -10.36
C ASP A 104 -10.39 -3.41 -11.51
N ASP A 105 -11.02 -3.66 -12.66
CA ASP A 105 -11.03 -2.75 -13.81
C ASP A 105 -11.78 -1.44 -13.51
N GLU A 106 -12.94 -1.51 -12.85
CA GLU A 106 -13.73 -0.36 -12.42
C GLU A 106 -12.97 0.50 -11.38
N LEU A 107 -12.28 -0.14 -10.42
CA LEU A 107 -11.43 0.53 -9.44
C LEU A 107 -10.27 1.28 -10.09
N ILE A 108 -9.65 0.67 -11.10
CA ILE A 108 -8.57 1.30 -11.89
C ILE A 108 -9.11 2.51 -12.66
N GLU A 109 -10.26 2.38 -13.30
CA GLU A 109 -10.88 3.48 -14.05
C GLU A 109 -11.25 4.65 -13.15
N LEU A 110 -11.93 4.39 -12.03
CA LEU A 110 -12.32 5.43 -11.07
C LEU A 110 -11.09 6.17 -10.52
N SER A 111 -10.02 5.44 -10.21
CA SER A 111 -8.75 6.03 -9.76
C SER A 111 -8.16 6.99 -10.79
N LYS A 112 -8.17 6.62 -12.08
CA LYS A 112 -7.69 7.48 -13.18
C LYS A 112 -8.51 8.76 -13.31
N ILE A 113 -9.83 8.66 -13.21
CA ILE A 113 -10.74 9.82 -13.27
C ILE A 113 -10.42 10.81 -12.16
N ILE A 114 -10.31 10.32 -10.91
CA ILE A 114 -10.01 11.15 -9.74
C ILE A 114 -8.66 11.86 -9.92
N LEU A 115 -7.60 11.13 -10.30
CA LEU A 115 -6.27 11.70 -10.52
C LEU A 115 -6.26 12.76 -11.61
N SER A 116 -6.95 12.52 -12.74
CA SER A 116 -7.06 13.46 -13.85
C SER A 116 -7.74 14.77 -13.40
N MET A 117 -8.86 14.68 -12.67
CA MET A 117 -9.56 15.85 -12.13
C MET A 117 -8.71 16.61 -11.10
N ALA A 118 -8.02 15.90 -10.20
CA ALA A 118 -7.17 16.51 -9.19
C ALA A 118 -6.00 17.28 -9.81
N HIS A 119 -5.27 16.67 -10.74
CA HIS A 119 -4.14 17.33 -11.40
C HIS A 119 -4.57 18.56 -12.23
N LYS A 120 -5.76 18.53 -12.84
CA LYS A 120 -6.29 19.68 -13.58
C LYS A 120 -6.53 20.90 -12.69
N ASN A 121 -6.97 20.68 -11.45
CA ASN A 121 -7.37 21.73 -10.52
C ASN A 121 -6.24 22.19 -9.58
N GLN A 122 -5.10 21.49 -9.57
CA GLN A 122 -3.90 21.87 -8.81
C GLN A 122 -2.97 22.83 -9.58
N LYS A 123 -3.37 23.27 -10.78
CA LYS A 123 -2.74 24.36 -11.54
C LYS A 123 -3.47 25.67 -11.29
#